data_AF-A0A284RQ13-F1
#
_entry.id   AF-A0A284RQ13-F1
#
_cell.length_a   1.000
_cell.length_b   1.000
_cell.length_c   1.000
_cell.angle_alpha   90.00
_cell.angle_beta   90.00
_cell.angle_gamma   90.00
#
_symmetry.space_group_name_H-M   'P 1'
#
loop_
_entity.id
_entity.type
_entity.pdbx_description
1 polymer ?
#
loop_
_entity_poly.entity_id
_entity_poly.type
_entity_poly.pdbx_seq_one_letter_code
_entity_poly.pdbx_strand_id
1 'polypeptide(L)'
;METSLTIPTDEQVLGELDSYKESLGRSRILDGMRSKNNWSLSDNTLTQYHSDFPVLLDSLCLQTSSVSEAPDIPPPSLPKDALGAQLRSFDNNPCHFFILHGRGEYDYATGHNTQISMLHMQIIQKHILELITGKSRPLSEEDQAMMNRWAGVQTFFEYYEAAGKKAGLPASDIGHQFEAEYGINILARRTSEQNDPMWRNAYDRAKESIHKRYMLPILKQLSQHPKTRGTVPIDSNGEPIYDPKVHGRFAFIIMKVSKKTGKACGDLP
;
A
#
# COMPACT_ATOMS: atom_id res chain seq x y z
N MET A 1 33.67 35.97 19.28
CA MET A 1 34.14 35.16 18.15
C MET A 1 32.93 34.85 17.30
N GLU A 2 32.79 35.50 16.15
CA GLU A 2 31.69 35.23 15.22
C GLU A 2 31.94 33.87 14.57
N THR A 3 31.16 32.86 14.95
CA THR A 3 31.17 31.56 14.30
C THR A 3 30.48 31.70 12.94
N SER A 4 31.28 31.88 11.90
CA SER A 4 30.85 31.86 10.50
C SER A 4 30.01 30.61 10.24
N LEU A 5 28.74 30.80 9.87
CA LEU A 5 27.86 29.70 9.45
C LEU A 5 28.34 29.16 8.10
N THR A 6 28.41 27.85 7.98
CA THR A 6 28.86 27.17 6.75
C THR A 6 27.65 26.83 5.88
N ILE A 7 27.73 27.07 4.56
CA ILE A 7 26.70 26.64 3.60
C ILE A 7 27.08 25.22 3.15
N PRO A 8 26.28 24.18 3.48
CA PRO A 8 26.59 22.81 3.09
C PRO A 8 26.34 22.55 1.60
N THR A 9 27.02 21.55 1.06
CA THR A 9 26.69 21.00 -0.26
C THR A 9 25.55 19.98 -0.18
N ASP A 10 24.85 19.82 -1.29
CA ASP A 10 23.74 18.90 -1.52
C ASP A 10 24.02 17.48 -1.00
N GLU A 11 25.21 16.96 -1.31
CA GLU A 11 25.68 15.63 -0.95
C GLU A 11 25.91 15.50 0.57
N GLN A 12 26.36 16.57 1.22
CA GLN A 12 26.55 16.62 2.68
C GLN A 12 25.20 16.66 3.40
N VAL A 13 24.22 17.38 2.85
CA VAL A 13 22.86 17.42 3.38
C VAL A 13 22.21 16.04 3.28
N LEU A 14 22.30 15.37 2.12
CA LEU A 14 21.73 14.05 1.89
C LEU A 14 22.37 12.95 2.76
N GLY A 15 23.69 12.92 2.83
CA GLY A 15 24.41 11.95 3.65
C GLY A 15 24.09 12.09 5.15
N GLU A 16 23.86 13.31 5.62
CA GLU A 16 23.47 13.56 7.01
C GLU A 16 21.99 13.25 7.26
N LEU A 17 21.12 13.44 6.27
CA LEU A 17 19.70 13.06 6.35
C LEU A 17 19.51 11.56 6.62
N ASP A 18 20.35 10.73 5.98
CA ASP A 18 20.37 9.26 6.16
C ASP A 18 20.74 8.82 7.58
N SER A 19 21.30 9.72 8.40
CA SER A 19 21.62 9.46 9.81
C SER A 19 20.40 9.62 10.74
N TYR A 20 19.35 10.31 10.29
CA TYR A 20 18.09 10.51 11.05
C TYR A 20 17.06 9.46 10.65
N LYS A 21 17.25 8.21 11.09
CA LYS A 21 16.43 7.06 10.66
C LYS A 21 15.05 6.91 11.31
N GLU A 22 14.65 7.72 12.29
CA GLU A 22 13.33 7.57 12.94
C GLU A 22 12.63 8.90 13.34
N SER A 23 11.33 8.95 13.02
CA SER A 23 10.18 9.66 13.65
C SER A 23 10.24 11.14 14.09
N LEU A 24 11.28 11.91 13.78
CA LEU A 24 11.28 13.35 14.10
C LEU A 24 10.58 14.19 13.03
N GLY A 25 9.71 15.12 13.45
CA GLY A 25 9.08 16.09 12.56
C GLY A 25 10.11 17.05 11.92
N ARG A 26 9.84 17.49 10.69
CA ARG A 26 10.71 18.32 9.80
C ARG A 26 11.50 19.43 10.51
N SER A 27 10.83 20.22 11.35
CA SER A 27 11.47 21.34 12.08
C SER A 27 12.60 20.86 13.00
N ARG A 28 12.42 19.71 13.65
CA ARG A 28 13.42 19.18 14.59
C ARG A 28 14.64 18.59 13.90
N ILE A 29 14.47 18.05 12.69
CA ILE A 29 15.58 17.58 11.86
C ILE A 29 16.42 18.79 11.41
N LEU A 30 15.77 19.86 10.95
CA LEU A 30 16.43 21.10 10.55
C LEU A 30 17.23 21.75 11.68
N ASP A 31 16.61 21.89 12.86
CA ASP A 31 17.28 22.48 14.02
C ASP A 31 18.44 21.58 14.51
N GLY A 32 18.29 20.26 14.38
CA GLY A 32 19.36 19.28 14.62
C GLY A 32 20.54 19.45 13.67
N MET A 33 20.31 19.58 12.36
CA MET A 33 21.37 19.73 11.36
C MET A 33 22.06 21.09 11.44
N ARG A 34 21.29 22.17 11.66
CA ARG A 34 21.83 23.53 11.86
C ARG A 34 22.76 23.57 13.07
N SER A 35 22.30 23.01 14.20
CA SER A 35 23.06 23.03 15.46
C SER A 35 24.27 22.11 15.44
N LYS A 36 24.16 20.91 14.87
CA LYS A 36 25.24 19.91 14.84
C LYS A 36 26.40 20.30 13.93
N ASN A 37 26.11 20.89 12.78
CA ASN A 37 27.10 21.16 11.75
C ASN A 37 27.41 22.65 11.53
N ASN A 38 26.79 23.52 12.35
CA ASN A 38 26.89 24.98 12.24
C ASN A 38 26.52 25.50 10.84
N TRP A 39 25.45 24.93 10.28
CA TRP A 39 25.03 25.16 8.90
C TRP A 39 23.97 26.25 8.76
N SER A 40 24.10 27.08 7.72
CA SER A 40 23.06 28.00 7.28
C SER A 40 22.13 27.28 6.28
N LEU A 41 21.06 26.66 6.80
CA LEU A 41 20.06 25.94 6.01
C LEU A 41 18.73 26.69 6.02
N SER A 42 18.22 27.07 4.85
CA SER A 42 16.87 27.63 4.71
C SER A 42 15.82 26.51 4.63
N ASP A 43 14.59 26.77 5.06
CA ASP A 43 13.51 25.78 4.97
C ASP A 43 13.24 25.32 3.52
N ASN A 44 13.60 26.16 2.54
CA ASN A 44 13.49 25.87 1.10
C ASN A 44 14.55 24.89 0.60
N THR A 45 15.73 24.86 1.23
CA THR A 45 16.86 24.00 0.82
C THR A 45 16.49 22.53 0.98
N LEU A 46 15.73 22.17 2.03
CA LEU A 46 15.25 20.80 2.22
C LEU A 46 14.10 20.42 1.27
N THR A 47 13.35 21.41 0.77
CA THR A 47 12.32 21.19 -0.27
C THR A 47 12.96 20.70 -1.58
N GLN A 48 14.20 21.13 -1.87
CA GLN A 48 14.96 20.76 -3.07
C GLN A 48 15.59 19.35 -3.01
N TYR A 49 15.76 18.77 -1.82
CA TYR A 49 16.20 17.38 -1.64
C TYR A 49 15.05 16.42 -1.31
N HIS A 50 13.89 16.96 -0.95
CA HIS A 50 12.63 16.24 -0.96
C HIS A 50 11.90 16.33 -2.34
N SER A 51 12.49 16.99 -3.34
CA SER A 51 11.89 17.22 -4.68
C SER A 51 12.20 16.17 -5.74
N ASP A 52 12.57 14.95 -5.37
CA ASP A 52 12.41 13.78 -6.26
C ASP A 52 10.94 13.32 -6.39
N PHE A 53 9.99 14.10 -5.88
CA PHE A 53 8.58 14.05 -6.27
C PHE A 53 8.30 15.13 -7.33
N PRO A 54 7.82 14.77 -8.53
CA PRO A 54 7.43 15.78 -9.50
C PRO A 54 6.26 16.59 -8.95
N VAL A 55 6.50 17.90 -8.76
CA VAL A 55 5.45 18.92 -8.77
C VAL A 55 4.95 18.98 -10.21
N LEU A 56 3.84 18.30 -10.48
CA LEU A 56 2.96 18.66 -11.58
C LEU A 56 1.83 19.49 -10.98
N LEU A 57 2.04 20.80 -10.92
CA LEU A 57 0.94 21.74 -11.02
C LEU A 57 0.78 22.13 -12.51
N ASP A 58 -0.46 22.44 -12.86
CA ASP A 58 -0.97 22.87 -14.17
C ASP A 58 -1.23 21.79 -15.22
N SER A 59 -2.28 21.01 -14.98
CA SER A 59 -3.37 20.98 -15.95
C SER A 59 -4.72 20.78 -15.28
N LEU A 60 -5.62 21.71 -15.58
CA LEU A 60 -7.04 21.67 -15.28
C LEU A 60 -7.64 20.29 -15.60
N CYS A 61 -8.00 19.56 -14.56
CA CYS A 61 -9.25 18.81 -14.54
C CYS A 61 -9.94 19.11 -13.21
N LEU A 62 -10.67 20.23 -13.21
CA LEU A 62 -11.93 20.31 -12.48
C LEU A 62 -12.82 19.15 -12.97
N GLN A 63 -12.60 17.98 -12.40
CA GLN A 63 -13.67 17.05 -12.15
C GLN A 63 -13.74 16.95 -10.64
N THR A 64 -14.53 17.87 -10.08
CA THR A 64 -15.45 17.50 -9.03
C THR A 64 -16.24 16.30 -9.53
N SER A 65 -15.65 15.11 -9.44
CA SER A 65 -16.43 13.89 -9.34
C SER A 65 -17.01 13.96 -7.94
N SER A 66 -18.08 14.77 -7.81
CA SER A 66 -19.21 14.37 -6.98
C SER A 66 -19.38 12.89 -7.28
N VAL A 67 -19.02 12.04 -6.32
CA VAL A 67 -19.44 10.66 -6.32
C VAL A 67 -20.95 10.77 -6.39
N SER A 68 -21.49 10.65 -7.60
CA SER A 68 -22.89 10.35 -7.81
C SER A 68 -23.13 9.19 -6.89
N GLU A 69 -23.97 9.40 -5.88
CA GLU A 69 -24.44 8.36 -4.99
C GLU A 69 -24.74 7.16 -5.89
N ALA A 70 -23.90 6.12 -5.74
CA ALA A 70 -24.21 4.83 -6.31
C ALA A 70 -25.62 4.47 -5.83
N PRO A 71 -26.41 3.73 -6.63
CA PRO A 71 -27.76 3.38 -6.24
C PRO A 71 -27.74 2.80 -4.82
N ASP A 72 -28.83 2.97 -4.08
CA ASP A 72 -29.05 2.60 -2.66
C ASP A 72 -28.97 1.08 -2.42
N ILE A 73 -27.90 0.46 -2.91
CA ILE A 73 -27.61 -0.96 -2.87
C ILE A 73 -27.06 -1.20 -1.47
N PRO A 74 -27.63 -2.16 -0.72
CA PRO A 74 -27.20 -2.44 0.64
C PRO A 74 -25.72 -2.85 0.68
N PRO A 75 -25.06 -2.69 1.85
CA PRO A 75 -23.73 -3.21 2.08
C PRO A 75 -23.62 -4.70 1.71
N PRO A 76 -22.42 -5.19 1.33
CA PRO A 76 -22.23 -6.59 1.01
C PRO A 76 -22.64 -7.49 2.18
N SER A 77 -23.39 -8.55 1.88
CA SER A 77 -23.64 -9.61 2.86
C SER A 77 -22.37 -10.43 3.04
N LEU A 78 -21.81 -10.41 4.25
CA LEU A 78 -20.63 -11.19 4.60
C LEU A 78 -21.02 -12.60 5.07
N PRO A 79 -20.19 -13.62 4.81
CA PRO A 79 -20.38 -14.95 5.38
C PRO A 79 -20.31 -14.91 6.91
N LYS A 80 -21.09 -15.77 7.59
CA LYS A 80 -21.06 -15.89 9.06
C LYS A 80 -19.67 -16.23 9.60
N ASP A 81 -18.94 -17.07 8.87
CA ASP A 81 -17.52 -17.37 9.08
C ASP A 81 -16.72 -16.72 7.94
N ALA A 82 -16.55 -15.40 8.01
CA ALA A 82 -15.90 -14.61 6.97
C ALA A 82 -14.45 -15.05 6.75
N LEU A 83 -13.67 -15.22 7.84
CA LEU A 83 -12.29 -15.68 7.75
C LEU A 83 -12.19 -17.07 7.13
N GLY A 84 -13.00 -18.03 7.58
CA GLY A 84 -12.95 -19.37 7.01
C GLY A 84 -13.44 -19.40 5.57
N ALA A 85 -14.38 -18.54 5.17
CA ALA A 85 -14.76 -18.37 3.77
C ALA A 85 -13.58 -17.84 2.93
N GLN A 86 -12.83 -16.86 3.43
CA GLN A 86 -11.65 -16.32 2.79
C GLN A 86 -10.56 -17.39 2.60
N LEU A 87 -10.26 -18.15 3.66
CA LEU A 87 -9.26 -19.23 3.63
C LEU A 87 -9.67 -20.36 2.67
N ARG A 88 -10.95 -20.77 2.67
CA ARG A 88 -11.46 -21.77 1.70
C ARG A 88 -11.38 -21.27 0.27
N SER A 89 -11.65 -19.99 0.03
CA SER A 89 -11.52 -19.41 -1.31
C SER A 89 -10.08 -19.51 -1.82
N PHE A 90 -9.12 -19.17 -0.96
CA PHE A 90 -7.70 -19.26 -1.25
C PHE A 90 -7.26 -20.70 -1.54
N ASP A 91 -7.61 -21.65 -0.68
CA ASP A 91 -7.23 -23.06 -0.84
C ASP A 91 -7.72 -23.64 -2.18
N ASN A 92 -8.90 -23.21 -2.63
CA ASN A 92 -9.49 -23.64 -3.90
C ASN A 92 -8.96 -22.87 -5.11
N ASN A 93 -8.38 -21.68 -4.92
CA ASN A 93 -7.93 -20.80 -5.99
C ASN A 93 -6.60 -20.13 -5.63
N PRO A 94 -5.47 -20.88 -5.63
CA PRO A 94 -4.19 -20.38 -5.12
C PRO A 94 -3.60 -19.20 -5.92
N CYS A 95 -4.15 -18.91 -7.10
CA CYS A 95 -3.79 -17.72 -7.90
C CYS A 95 -4.47 -16.43 -7.40
N HIS A 96 -5.49 -16.53 -6.55
CA HIS A 96 -6.17 -15.41 -5.90
C HIS A 96 -5.88 -15.40 -4.42
N PHE A 97 -5.57 -14.23 -3.87
CA PHE A 97 -5.15 -14.08 -2.48
C PHE A 97 -6.29 -13.75 -1.53
N PHE A 98 -7.30 -13.02 -2.01
CA PHE A 98 -8.55 -12.80 -1.30
C PHE A 98 -9.71 -12.53 -2.27
N ILE A 99 -10.93 -12.72 -1.77
CA ILE A 99 -12.16 -12.22 -2.37
C ILE A 99 -12.59 -10.95 -1.63
N LEU A 100 -13.03 -9.94 -2.38
CA LEU A 100 -13.77 -8.79 -1.85
C LEU A 100 -15.26 -8.97 -2.14
N HIS A 101 -16.09 -8.76 -1.13
CA HIS A 101 -17.52 -8.91 -1.27
C HIS A 101 -18.16 -7.63 -1.81
N GLY A 102 -18.86 -7.74 -2.93
CA GLY A 102 -19.50 -6.58 -3.57
C GLY A 102 -20.91 -6.33 -3.07
N ARG A 103 -21.44 -5.12 -3.27
CA ARG A 103 -22.84 -4.79 -2.93
C ARG A 103 -23.87 -5.44 -3.88
N GLY A 104 -23.50 -5.60 -5.16
CA GLY A 104 -24.38 -6.11 -6.21
C GLY A 104 -24.26 -7.61 -6.49
N GLU A 105 -24.41 -7.97 -7.76
CA GLU A 105 -24.40 -9.37 -8.26
C GLU A 105 -23.02 -10.04 -8.27
N TYR A 106 -21.96 -9.26 -8.04
CA TYR A 106 -20.58 -9.70 -8.18
C TYR A 106 -19.80 -9.55 -6.87
N ASP A 107 -18.95 -10.53 -6.62
CA ASP A 107 -17.78 -10.44 -5.76
C ASP A 107 -16.52 -10.28 -6.63
N TYR A 108 -15.36 -10.04 -6.01
CA TYR A 108 -14.13 -9.71 -6.72
C TYR A 108 -12.97 -10.55 -6.21
N ALA A 109 -12.54 -11.53 -7.01
CA ALA A 109 -11.35 -12.32 -6.72
C ALA A 109 -10.11 -11.51 -7.11
N THR A 110 -9.22 -11.29 -6.16
CA THR A 110 -8.01 -10.48 -6.37
C THR A 110 -6.82 -11.43 -6.47
N GLY A 111 -6.00 -11.29 -7.50
CA GLY A 111 -4.78 -12.04 -7.81
C GLY A 111 -3.56 -11.13 -7.98
N HIS A 112 -2.35 -11.69 -7.86
CA HIS A 112 -1.09 -10.92 -7.85
C HIS A 112 -0.20 -11.18 -9.07
N ASN A 113 0.79 -10.29 -9.25
CA ASN A 113 2.09 -10.70 -9.80
C ASN A 113 2.81 -11.63 -8.79
N THR A 114 3.61 -12.58 -9.27
CA THR A 114 4.09 -13.75 -8.50
C THR A 114 4.93 -13.48 -7.24
N GLN A 115 5.39 -12.25 -6.99
CA GLN A 115 6.30 -11.93 -5.87
C GLN A 115 5.58 -11.31 -4.67
N ILE A 116 4.53 -10.54 -4.91
CA ILE A 116 3.69 -9.95 -3.86
C ILE A 116 2.93 -11.05 -3.11
N SER A 117 2.55 -12.13 -3.79
CA SER A 117 1.85 -13.27 -3.18
C SER A 117 2.67 -13.96 -2.08
N MET A 118 3.98 -14.13 -2.25
CA MET A 118 4.84 -14.76 -1.24
C MET A 118 4.91 -13.94 0.05
N LEU A 119 5.18 -12.64 -0.05
CA LEU A 119 5.32 -11.75 1.11
C LEU A 119 3.99 -11.64 1.89
N HIS A 120 2.88 -11.44 1.20
CA HIS A 120 1.58 -11.21 1.83
C HIS A 120 0.99 -12.49 2.41
N MET A 121 1.02 -13.60 1.66
CA MET A 121 0.33 -14.83 2.05
C MET A 121 1.13 -15.65 3.05
N GLN A 122 2.44 -15.82 2.82
CA GLN A 122 3.22 -16.73 3.68
C GLN A 122 3.68 -16.08 4.98
N ILE A 123 3.92 -14.77 4.98
CA ILE A 123 4.53 -14.08 6.12
C ILE A 123 3.47 -13.28 6.87
N ILE A 124 2.82 -12.34 6.21
CA ILE A 124 1.91 -11.41 6.88
C ILE A 124 0.63 -12.11 7.32
N GLN A 125 -0.09 -12.76 6.39
CA GLN A 125 -1.35 -13.45 6.71
C GLN A 125 -1.12 -14.56 7.77
N LYS A 126 -0.08 -15.37 7.62
CA LYS A 126 0.27 -16.40 8.61
C LYS A 126 0.46 -15.82 10.01
N HIS A 127 1.21 -14.73 10.13
CA HIS A 127 1.45 -14.12 11.45
C HIS A 127 0.18 -13.47 12.03
N ILE A 128 -0.68 -12.87 11.19
CA ILE A 128 -2.01 -12.42 11.62
C ILE A 128 -2.79 -13.61 12.18
N LEU A 129 -2.84 -14.73 11.46
CA LEU A 129 -3.57 -15.94 11.87
C LEU A 129 -3.04 -16.50 13.19
N GLU A 130 -1.73 -16.58 13.38
CA GLU A 130 -1.11 -17.00 14.64
C GLU A 130 -1.57 -16.13 15.83
N LEU A 131 -1.67 -14.81 15.63
CA LEU A 131 -2.07 -13.86 16.67
C LEU A 131 -3.56 -13.89 17.02
N ILE A 132 -4.42 -14.34 16.10
CA ILE A 132 -5.89 -14.35 16.25
C ILE A 132 -6.48 -15.75 16.44
N THR A 133 -5.67 -16.80 16.32
CA THR A 133 -6.13 -18.19 16.50
C THR A 133 -6.65 -18.37 17.93
N GLY A 134 -7.83 -18.98 18.06
CA GLY A 134 -8.48 -19.20 19.35
C GLY A 134 -9.15 -17.97 19.96
N LYS A 135 -9.03 -16.78 19.35
CA LYS A 135 -9.69 -15.56 19.82
C LYS A 135 -11.09 -15.39 19.21
N SER A 136 -11.99 -14.77 19.97
CA SER A 136 -13.31 -14.34 19.47
C SER A 136 -13.17 -13.18 18.49
N ARG A 137 -14.16 -13.02 17.61
CA ARG A 137 -14.26 -11.89 16.66
C ARG A 137 -15.52 -11.07 16.99
N PRO A 138 -15.44 -9.71 17.01
CA PRO A 138 -14.22 -8.90 16.88
C PRO A 138 -13.23 -9.16 18.03
N LEU A 139 -11.95 -8.81 17.82
CA LEU A 139 -10.93 -8.97 18.85
C LEU A 139 -11.18 -8.01 20.01
N SER A 140 -10.58 -8.31 21.17
CA SER A 140 -10.58 -7.39 22.32
C SER A 140 -9.96 -6.03 21.94
N GLU A 141 -10.33 -4.95 22.65
CA GLU A 141 -9.78 -3.62 22.35
C GLU A 141 -8.25 -3.58 22.45
N GLU A 142 -7.68 -4.32 23.40
CA GLU A 142 -6.22 -4.45 23.59
C GLU A 142 -5.57 -5.15 22.39
N ASP A 143 -6.12 -6.29 21.97
CA ASP A 143 -5.64 -7.02 20.80
C ASP A 143 -5.75 -6.17 19.53
N GLN A 144 -6.87 -5.46 19.35
CA GLN A 144 -7.04 -4.55 18.23
C GLN A 144 -6.00 -3.42 18.27
N ALA A 145 -5.72 -2.84 19.43
CA ALA A 145 -4.70 -1.78 19.56
C ALA A 145 -3.30 -2.30 19.25
N MET A 146 -2.95 -3.51 19.70
CA MET A 146 -1.68 -4.17 19.36
C MET A 146 -1.58 -4.42 17.86
N MET A 147 -2.60 -5.01 17.24
CA MET A 147 -2.62 -5.33 15.82
C MET A 147 -2.55 -4.07 14.94
N ASN A 148 -3.23 -2.98 15.34
CA ASN A 148 -3.19 -1.72 14.61
C ASN A 148 -1.80 -1.05 14.60
N ARG A 149 -0.97 -1.28 15.62
CA ARG A 149 0.42 -0.80 15.67
C ARG A 149 1.36 -1.59 14.79
N TRP A 150 0.98 -2.80 14.39
CA TRP A 150 1.83 -3.65 13.57
C TRP A 150 1.74 -3.27 12.09
N ALA A 151 2.87 -2.83 11.52
CA ALA A 151 2.96 -2.38 10.14
C ALA A 151 2.54 -3.45 9.10
N GLY A 152 2.62 -4.74 9.46
CA GLY A 152 2.16 -5.84 8.62
C GLY A 152 0.65 -5.79 8.38
N VAL A 153 -0.15 -5.55 9.42
CA VAL A 153 -1.62 -5.44 9.29
C VAL A 153 -2.01 -4.23 8.46
N GLN A 154 -1.37 -3.08 8.71
CA GLN A 154 -1.61 -1.87 7.93
C GLN A 154 -1.31 -2.10 6.45
N THR A 155 -0.15 -2.70 6.16
CA THR A 155 0.22 -3.08 4.79
C THR A 155 -0.84 -4.00 4.20
N PHE A 156 -1.25 -5.06 4.89
CA PHE A 156 -2.25 -6.00 4.40
C PHE A 156 -3.59 -5.33 4.13
N PHE A 157 -4.04 -4.41 4.99
CA PHE A 157 -5.26 -3.64 4.76
C PHE A 157 -5.14 -2.68 3.56
N GLU A 158 -3.98 -2.04 3.34
CA GLU A 158 -3.74 -1.19 2.16
C GLU A 158 -3.94 -1.99 0.84
N TYR A 159 -3.63 -3.29 0.83
CA TYR A 159 -3.92 -4.17 -0.30
C TYR A 159 -5.44 -4.36 -0.52
N TYR A 160 -6.19 -4.61 0.54
CA TYR A 160 -7.66 -4.69 0.50
C TYR A 160 -8.26 -3.37 -0.01
N GLU A 161 -7.81 -2.24 0.50
CA GLU A 161 -8.32 -0.92 0.14
C GLU A 161 -8.00 -0.57 -1.32
N ALA A 162 -6.77 -0.84 -1.77
CA ALA A 162 -6.37 -0.59 -3.16
C ALA A 162 -7.14 -1.49 -4.15
N ALA A 163 -7.35 -2.76 -3.82
CA ALA A 163 -8.17 -3.67 -4.62
C ALA A 163 -9.66 -3.26 -4.62
N GLY A 164 -10.20 -2.87 -3.46
CA GLY A 164 -11.56 -2.36 -3.31
C GLY A 164 -11.80 -1.10 -4.16
N LYS A 165 -10.85 -0.15 -4.14
CA LYS A 165 -10.89 1.05 -4.97
C LYS A 165 -10.97 0.71 -6.46
N LYS A 166 -10.17 -0.25 -6.94
CA LYS A 166 -10.24 -0.71 -8.35
C LYS A 166 -11.55 -1.42 -8.66
N ALA A 167 -12.12 -2.14 -7.70
CA ALA A 167 -13.42 -2.79 -7.81
C ALA A 167 -14.62 -1.84 -7.67
N GLY A 168 -14.39 -0.55 -7.39
CA GLY A 168 -15.46 0.42 -7.14
C GLY A 168 -16.18 0.21 -5.81
N LEU A 169 -15.53 -0.44 -4.84
CA LEU A 169 -16.07 -0.67 -3.50
C LEU A 169 -15.67 0.47 -2.55
N PRO A 170 -16.59 0.95 -1.71
CA PRO A 170 -16.28 2.00 -0.75
C PRO A 170 -15.38 1.45 0.36
N ALA A 171 -14.47 2.29 0.87
CA ALA A 171 -13.54 1.91 1.91
C ALA A 171 -14.23 1.34 3.16
N SER A 172 -15.43 1.84 3.51
CA SER A 172 -16.23 1.33 4.63
C SER A 172 -16.56 -0.16 4.50
N ASP A 173 -16.91 -0.64 3.30
CA ASP A 173 -17.25 -2.04 3.08
C ASP A 173 -16.01 -2.92 3.24
N ILE A 174 -14.89 -2.45 2.70
CA ILE A 174 -13.59 -3.10 2.83
C ILE A 174 -13.17 -3.17 4.30
N GLY A 175 -13.36 -2.09 5.05
CA GLY A 175 -13.11 -2.05 6.49
C GLY A 175 -13.95 -3.06 7.27
N HIS A 176 -15.26 -3.10 7.03
CA HIS A 176 -16.16 -4.05 7.67
C HIS A 176 -15.83 -5.50 7.32
N GLN A 177 -15.48 -5.77 6.06
CA GLN A 177 -15.06 -7.10 5.65
C GLN A 177 -13.77 -7.51 6.38
N PHE A 178 -12.77 -6.64 6.41
CA PHE A 178 -11.51 -6.92 7.09
C PHE A 178 -11.69 -7.14 8.60
N GLU A 179 -12.58 -6.37 9.23
CA GLU A 179 -12.96 -6.57 10.63
C GLU A 179 -13.69 -7.91 10.85
N ALA A 180 -14.58 -8.31 9.96
CA ALA A 180 -15.26 -9.61 10.06
C ALA A 180 -14.29 -10.79 9.92
N GLU A 181 -13.28 -10.66 9.06
CA GLU A 181 -12.27 -11.70 8.82
C GLU A 181 -11.23 -11.76 9.96
N TYR A 182 -10.61 -10.63 10.27
CA TYR A 182 -9.44 -10.59 11.16
C TYR A 182 -9.75 -10.04 12.55
N GLY A 183 -10.96 -9.54 12.78
CA GLY A 183 -11.39 -8.95 14.05
C GLY A 183 -10.76 -7.58 14.34
N ILE A 184 -10.23 -6.89 13.32
CA ILE A 184 -9.48 -5.63 13.44
C ILE A 184 -10.17 -4.53 12.64
N ASN A 185 -10.56 -3.45 13.31
CA ASN A 185 -11.07 -2.26 12.63
C ASN A 185 -9.95 -1.23 12.39
N ILE A 186 -9.31 -1.29 11.22
CA ILE A 186 -8.22 -0.38 10.83
C ILE A 186 -8.75 1.05 10.64
N LEU A 187 -9.92 1.20 10.02
CA LEU A 187 -10.47 2.52 9.66
C LEU A 187 -10.86 3.33 10.89
N ALA A 188 -11.47 2.71 11.90
CA ALA A 188 -11.83 3.37 13.15
C ALA A 188 -10.63 3.85 13.96
N ARG A 189 -9.43 3.34 13.66
CA ARG A 189 -8.17 3.63 14.38
C ARG A 189 -7.23 4.53 13.58
N ARG A 190 -7.60 4.94 12.35
CA ARG A 190 -6.82 5.90 11.56
C ARG A 190 -6.77 7.26 12.26
N THR A 191 -5.58 7.86 12.26
CA THR A 191 -5.43 9.25 12.71
C THR A 191 -6.08 10.22 11.72
N SER A 192 -6.35 11.45 12.16
CA SER A 192 -6.83 12.52 11.28
C SER A 192 -5.89 12.75 10.08
N GLU A 193 -4.59 12.73 10.31
CA GLU A 193 -3.56 12.80 9.28
C GLU A 193 -3.65 11.63 8.29
N GLN A 194 -3.87 10.39 8.76
CA GLN A 194 -4.05 9.23 7.90
C GLN A 194 -5.36 9.23 7.12
N ASN A 195 -6.31 10.10 7.45
CA ASN A 195 -7.55 10.30 6.69
C ASN A 195 -7.44 11.48 5.72
N ASP A 196 -6.38 12.28 5.79
CA ASP A 196 -6.13 13.38 4.86
C ASP A 196 -5.79 12.84 3.45
N PRO A 197 -6.52 13.23 2.40
CA PRO A 197 -6.28 12.77 1.04
C PRO A 197 -4.90 13.17 0.49
N MET A 198 -4.39 14.36 0.83
CA MET A 198 -3.05 14.80 0.42
C MET A 198 -1.98 13.96 1.08
N TRP A 199 -2.12 13.68 2.38
CA TRP A 199 -1.20 12.81 3.10
C TRP A 199 -1.20 11.40 2.52
N ARG A 200 -2.38 10.80 2.28
CA ARG A 200 -2.51 9.47 1.66
C ARG A 200 -1.85 9.39 0.31
N ASN A 201 -2.10 10.38 -0.55
CA ASN A 201 -1.46 10.43 -1.87
C ASN A 201 0.06 10.54 -1.77
N ALA A 202 0.60 11.33 -0.84
CA ALA A 202 2.05 11.44 -0.63
C ALA A 202 2.64 10.13 -0.09
N TYR A 203 1.98 9.53 0.90
CA TYR A 203 2.37 8.26 1.52
C TYR A 203 2.38 7.11 0.49
N ASP A 204 1.34 7.01 -0.34
CA ASP A 204 1.24 5.96 -1.38
C ASP A 204 2.36 6.09 -2.41
N ARG A 205 2.66 7.31 -2.87
CA ARG A 205 3.79 7.52 -3.81
C ARG A 205 5.13 7.19 -3.16
N ALA A 206 5.33 7.53 -1.89
CA ALA A 206 6.56 7.19 -1.18
C ALA A 206 6.75 5.67 -1.06
N LYS A 207 5.68 4.94 -0.73
CA LYS A 207 5.71 3.48 -0.67
C LYS A 207 5.93 2.83 -2.04
N GLU A 208 5.37 3.38 -3.10
CA GLU A 208 5.63 2.92 -4.47
C GLU A 208 7.09 3.12 -4.87
N SER A 209 7.70 4.26 -4.53
CA SER A 209 9.14 4.50 -4.77
C SER A 209 10.03 3.50 -4.02
N ILE A 210 9.70 3.21 -2.75
CA ILE A 210 10.39 2.19 -1.96
C ILE A 210 10.23 0.81 -2.62
N HIS A 211 9.02 0.44 -3.01
CA HIS A 211 8.74 -0.82 -3.70
C HIS A 211 9.54 -0.94 -5.00
N LYS A 212 9.53 0.08 -5.85
CA LYS A 212 10.33 0.13 -7.09
C LYS A 212 11.81 -0.08 -6.83
N ARG A 213 12.38 0.55 -5.80
CA ARG A 213 13.79 0.38 -5.41
C ARG A 213 14.14 -1.07 -5.09
N TYR A 214 13.26 -1.80 -4.42
CA TYR A 214 13.47 -3.22 -4.11
C TYR A 214 13.14 -4.17 -5.28
N MET A 215 12.21 -3.80 -6.14
CA MET A 215 11.82 -4.60 -7.29
C MET A 215 12.86 -4.60 -8.42
N LEU A 216 13.52 -3.48 -8.68
CA LEU A 216 14.49 -3.37 -9.77
C LEU A 216 15.62 -4.43 -9.71
N PRO A 217 16.29 -4.67 -8.56
CA PRO A 217 17.27 -5.76 -8.43
C PRO A 217 16.69 -7.15 -8.73
N ILE A 218 15.45 -7.40 -8.32
CA ILE A 218 14.80 -8.69 -8.54
C ILE A 218 14.49 -8.87 -10.03
N LEU A 219 13.95 -7.83 -10.68
CA LEU A 219 13.71 -7.83 -12.12
C LEU A 219 15.00 -8.05 -12.91
N LYS A 220 16.12 -7.48 -12.44
CA LYS A 220 17.45 -7.70 -13.02
C LYS A 220 17.92 -9.14 -12.87
N GLN A 221 17.71 -9.76 -11.70
CA GLN A 221 18.04 -11.17 -11.51
C GLN A 221 17.18 -12.07 -12.41
N LEU A 222 15.88 -11.78 -12.51
CA LEU A 222 14.96 -12.52 -13.37
C LEU A 222 15.31 -12.39 -14.86
N SER A 223 15.69 -11.20 -15.32
CA SER A 223 16.07 -10.98 -16.72
C SER A 223 17.34 -11.75 -17.10
N GLN A 224 18.22 -11.99 -16.14
CA GLN A 224 19.48 -12.73 -16.30
C GLN A 224 19.34 -14.24 -16.08
N HIS A 225 18.31 -14.68 -15.35
CA HIS A 225 18.15 -16.09 -15.01
C HIS A 225 17.70 -16.93 -16.22
N PRO A 226 18.33 -18.09 -16.50
CA PRO A 226 18.10 -18.86 -17.72
C PRO A 226 16.64 -19.27 -17.98
N LYS A 227 15.86 -19.53 -16.92
CA LYS A 227 14.44 -19.95 -17.03
C LYS A 227 13.45 -18.81 -17.29
N THR A 228 13.86 -17.56 -17.06
CA THR A 228 13.00 -16.36 -17.15
C THR A 228 13.60 -15.31 -18.09
N ARG A 229 14.65 -15.69 -18.82
CA ARG A 229 15.32 -14.83 -19.78
C ARG A 229 14.33 -14.43 -20.87
N GLY A 230 14.18 -13.13 -21.09
CA GLY A 230 13.26 -12.57 -22.08
C GLY A 230 11.83 -12.35 -21.59
N THR A 231 11.48 -12.72 -20.35
CA THR A 231 10.15 -12.41 -19.79
C THR A 231 10.08 -11.03 -19.14
N VAL A 232 11.23 -10.47 -18.76
CA VAL A 232 11.35 -9.10 -18.23
C VAL A 232 11.88 -8.20 -19.34
N PRO A 233 11.12 -7.20 -19.80
CA PRO A 233 11.59 -6.23 -20.77
C PRO A 233 12.82 -5.47 -20.24
N ILE A 234 13.80 -5.26 -21.11
CA ILE A 234 15.04 -4.51 -20.80
C ILE A 234 15.20 -3.36 -21.78
N ASP A 235 15.84 -2.28 -21.34
CA ASP A 235 16.18 -1.14 -22.20
C ASP A 235 17.46 -1.38 -23.02
N SER A 236 17.89 -0.37 -23.78
CA SER A 236 19.11 -0.43 -24.59
C SER A 236 20.40 -0.62 -23.78
N ASN A 237 20.36 -0.31 -22.47
CA ASN A 237 21.49 -0.49 -21.56
C ASN A 237 21.47 -1.87 -20.88
N GLY A 238 20.46 -2.69 -21.15
CA GLY A 238 20.27 -3.99 -20.52
C GLY A 238 19.68 -3.91 -19.11
N GLU A 239 19.15 -2.76 -18.70
CA GLU A 239 18.49 -2.59 -17.41
C GLU A 239 16.99 -2.91 -17.51
N PRO A 240 16.38 -3.52 -16.47
CA PRO A 240 14.97 -3.88 -16.50
C PRO A 240 14.06 -2.65 -16.57
N ILE A 241 13.09 -2.68 -17.48
CA ILE A 241 12.07 -1.64 -17.61
C ILE A 241 11.02 -1.85 -16.52
N TYR A 242 10.90 -0.89 -15.61
CA TYR A 242 9.84 -0.89 -14.60
C TYR A 242 8.52 -0.37 -15.18
N ASP A 243 7.58 -1.27 -15.45
CA ASP A 243 6.19 -0.94 -15.72
C ASP A 243 5.36 -0.92 -14.41
N PRO A 244 4.83 0.23 -13.95
CA PRO A 244 3.97 0.30 -12.77
C PRO A 244 2.70 -0.53 -12.86
N LYS A 245 2.20 -0.83 -14.07
CA LYS A 245 0.99 -1.66 -14.26
C LYS A 245 1.25 -3.14 -13.97
N VAL A 246 2.50 -3.59 -14.15
CA VAL A 246 2.90 -5.00 -14.00
C VAL A 246 3.67 -5.20 -12.70
N HIS A 247 4.58 -4.26 -12.37
CA HIS A 247 5.54 -4.37 -11.28
C HIS A 247 5.18 -3.51 -10.06
N GLY A 248 4.18 -2.62 -10.20
CA GLY A 248 3.73 -1.72 -9.14
C GLY A 248 3.29 -2.45 -7.88
N ARG A 249 3.40 -1.76 -6.74
CA ARG A 249 3.04 -2.30 -5.42
C ARG A 249 1.59 -2.81 -5.38
N PHE A 250 0.71 -2.14 -6.13
CA PHE A 250 -0.71 -2.44 -6.25
C PHE A 250 -1.08 -2.90 -7.68
N ALA A 251 -0.15 -3.54 -8.39
CA ALA A 251 -0.45 -4.25 -9.64
C ALA A 251 -1.25 -5.52 -9.31
N PHE A 252 -2.57 -5.47 -9.54
CA PHE A 252 -3.52 -6.53 -9.25
C PHE A 252 -4.17 -7.01 -10.54
N ILE A 253 -4.44 -8.30 -10.59
CA ILE A 253 -5.46 -8.86 -11.46
C ILE A 253 -6.71 -8.98 -10.59
N ILE A 254 -7.80 -8.31 -10.95
CA ILE A 254 -9.07 -8.46 -10.23
C ILE A 254 -10.08 -9.05 -11.20
N MET A 255 -10.70 -10.17 -10.82
CA MET A 255 -11.74 -10.81 -11.60
C MET A 255 -13.09 -10.64 -10.91
N LYS A 256 -14.11 -10.31 -11.70
CA LYS A 256 -15.50 -10.38 -11.22
C LYS A 256 -15.89 -11.85 -11.03
N VAL A 257 -16.57 -12.16 -9.94
CA VAL A 257 -17.13 -13.48 -9.64
C VAL A 257 -18.62 -13.32 -9.44
N SER A 258 -19.43 -14.01 -10.25
CA SER A 258 -20.88 -13.96 -10.09
C SER A 258 -21.29 -14.65 -8.80
N LYS A 259 -22.03 -13.96 -7.92
CA LYS A 259 -22.59 -14.54 -6.70
C LYS A 259 -23.62 -15.65 -6.98
N LYS A 260 -24.29 -15.58 -8.12
CA LYS A 260 -25.30 -16.57 -8.53
C LYS A 260 -24.67 -17.90 -8.92
N THR A 261 -23.52 -17.87 -9.59
CA THR A 261 -22.91 -19.09 -10.17
C THR A 261 -21.59 -19.48 -9.51
N GLY A 262 -20.98 -18.59 -8.72
CA GLY A 262 -19.64 -18.74 -8.18
C GLY A 262 -18.52 -18.69 -9.23
N LYS A 263 -18.84 -18.33 -10.48
CA LYS A 263 -17.88 -18.38 -11.60
C LYS A 263 -17.30 -17.00 -11.91
N ALA A 264 -16.03 -17.00 -12.34
CA ALA A 264 -15.38 -15.81 -12.87
C ALA A 264 -16.08 -15.32 -14.14
N CYS A 265 -16.29 -14.01 -14.24
CA CYS A 265 -16.98 -13.32 -15.33
C CYS A 265 -16.05 -12.41 -16.14
N GLY A 266 -14.73 -12.53 -15.93
CA GLY A 266 -13.71 -11.73 -16.60
C GLY A 266 -13.05 -10.71 -15.68
N ASP A 267 -11.94 -10.15 -16.17
CA ASP A 267 -11.10 -9.20 -15.46
C ASP A 267 -11.76 -7.82 -15.39
N LEU A 268 -11.44 -7.06 -14.34
CA LEU A 268 -11.63 -5.63 -14.32
C LEU A 268 -10.60 -4.96 -15.25
N PRO A 269 -11.00 -3.93 -16.00
CA PRO A 269 -10.08 -3.15 -16.84
C PRO A 269 -9.02 -2.40 -16.02
#